data_AF-A0A939AGA5-F1
#
_entry.id   AF-A0A939AGA5-F1
#
_cell.length_a   1.000
_cell.length_b   1.000
_cell.length_c   1.000
_cell.angle_alpha   90.00
_cell.angle_beta   90.00
_cell.angle_gamma   90.00
#
_symmetry.space_group_name_H-M   'P 1'
#
loop_
_entity.id
_entity.type
_entity.pdbx_description
1 polymer ?
#
loop_
_entity_poly.entity_id
_entity_poly.type
_entity_poly.pdbx_seq_one_letter_code
_entity_poly.pdbx_strand_id
1 'polypeptide(L)' 'MPRSTDVRLDGANLTALSDAERARLRLTTFGFVFQPFHLVSVLSAVENVAVPMEALGVSTRQRV' A
#
# COMPACT_ATOMS: atom_id res chain seq x y z
N MET A 1 16.04 -9.56 24.29
CA MET A 1 16.36 -8.21 23.75
C MET A 1 15.05 -7.53 23.37
N PRO A 2 14.58 -6.47 24.04
CA PRO A 2 13.46 -5.70 23.50
C PRO A 2 14.00 -4.95 22.28
N ARG A 3 13.55 -5.31 21.08
CA ARG A 3 13.89 -4.53 19.89
C ARG A 3 13.13 -3.21 20.00
N SER A 4 13.84 -2.09 19.83
CA SER A 4 13.23 -0.76 19.75
C SER A 4 12.05 -0.81 18.79
N THR A 5 10.86 -0.43 19.27
CA THR A 5 9.60 -0.39 18.50
C THR A 5 9.34 1.00 17.94
N ASP A 6 10.40 1.71 17.53
CA ASP A 6 10.32 3.03 16.92
C ASP A 6 10.68 2.91 15.44
N VAL A 7 9.69 3.16 14.57
CA VAL A 7 9.89 3.16 13.11
C VAL A 7 9.43 4.51 12.62
N ARG A 8 10.34 5.26 12.00
CA ARG A 8 10.07 6.63 11.54
C ARG A 8 10.19 6.74 10.03
N LEU A 9 9.30 7.52 9.43
CA LEU A 9 9.33 7.92 8.01
C LEU A 9 9.05 9.42 7.95
N ASP A 10 9.90 10.17 7.26
CA ASP A 10 9.76 11.63 7.13
C ASP A 10 9.52 12.37 8.46
N GLY A 11 10.16 11.88 9.53
CA GLY A 11 10.02 12.42 10.87
C GLY A 11 8.76 11.96 11.64
N ALA A 12 7.78 11.35 10.98
CA ALA A 12 6.59 10.77 11.61
C ALA A 12 6.86 9.39 12.21
N ASN A 13 6.33 9.12 13.40
CA ASN A 13 6.43 7.80 14.02
C ASN A 13 5.31 6.87 13.52
N LEU A 14 5.67 5.85 12.74
CA LEU A 14 4.75 4.89 12.15
C LEU A 14 4.09 3.97 13.18
N THR A 15 4.74 3.73 14.32
CA THR A 15 4.18 2.84 15.35
C THR A 15 3.09 3.51 16.18
N ALA A 16 3.00 4.85 16.13
CA ALA A 16 1.94 5.64 16.76
C ALA A 16 0.71 5.85 15.85
N LEU A 17 0.80 5.51 14.56
CA LEU A 17 -0.31 5.65 13.61
C LEU A 17 -1.38 4.58 13.84
N SER A 18 -2.65 4.99 13.74
CA SER A 18 -3.81 4.10 13.68
C SER A 18 -3.77 3.22 12.43
N ASP A 19 -4.56 2.14 12.43
CA ASP A 19 -4.64 1.25 11.25
C ASP A 19 -5.10 1.97 9.98
N ALA A 20 -6.04 2.91 10.10
CA ALA A 20 -6.53 3.71 8.99
C ALA A 20 -5.42 4.64 8.44
N GLU A 21 -4.67 5.30 9.31
CA GLU A 21 -3.54 6.14 8.90
C GLU A 21 -2.43 5.32 8.25
N ARG A 22 -2.12 4.14 8.79
CA ARG A 22 -1.15 3.21 8.19
C ARG A 22 -1.63 2.70 6.83
N ALA A 23 -2.91 2.38 6.68
CA ALA A 23 -3.48 1.95 5.40
C ALA A 23 -3.38 3.06 4.35
N ARG A 24 -3.75 4.29 4.70
CA ARG A 24 -3.61 5.45 3.81
C ARG A 24 -2.15 5.70 3.42
N LEU A 25 -1.23 5.66 4.38
CA LEU A 25 0.19 5.83 4.13
C LEU A 25 0.71 4.79 3.13
N ARG A 26 0.30 3.52 3.27
CA ARG A 26 0.64 2.45 2.33
C ARG A 26 0.13 2.73 0.92
N LEU A 27 -1.09 3.23 0.78
CA LEU A 27 -1.68 3.51 -0.54
C LEU A 27 -1.05 4.72 -1.25
N THR A 28 -0.53 5.70 -0.51
CA THR A 28 -0.03 6.95 -1.11
C THR A 28 1.50 7.05 -1.18
N THR A 29 2.23 6.25 -0.39
CA THR A 29 3.67 6.45 -0.18
C THR A 29 4.49 5.20 -0.45
N PHE A 30 3.88 4.01 -0.36
CA PHE A 30 4.59 2.75 -0.50
C PHE A 30 4.14 1.99 -1.76
N GLY A 31 5.12 1.41 -2.46
CA GLY A 31 4.90 0.34 -3.44
C GLY A 31 5.50 -0.96 -2.91
N PHE A 32 4.79 -2.08 -3.05
CA PHE A 32 5.26 -3.39 -2.63
C PHE A 32 5.58 -4.25 -3.85
N VAL A 33 6.76 -4.86 -3.86
CA VAL A 33 7.16 -5.89 -4.84
C VAL A 33 7.59 -7.12 -4.06
N PHE A 34 7.13 -8.28 -4.48
CA PHE A 34 7.35 -9.55 -3.79
C PHE A 34 8.13 -10.52 -4.68
N GLN A 35 8.85 -11.46 -4.05
CA GLN A 35 9.61 -12.49 -4.79
C GLN A 35 8.69 -13.41 -5.61
N PRO A 36 7.65 -14.06 -5.02
CA PRO A 36 6.53 -14.55 -5.83
C PRO A 36 5.60 -13.38 -6.16
N PHE A 37 5.10 -13.33 -7.40
CA PHE A 37 4.46 -12.13 -7.95
C PHE A 37 3.14 -11.69 -7.29
N HIS A 38 2.58 -12.45 -6.33
CA HIS A 38 1.33 -12.13 -5.57
C HIS A 38 0.20 -11.53 -6.44
N LEU A 39 0.09 -11.97 -7.69
CA LEU A 39 -0.97 -11.52 -8.59
C LEU A 39 -2.27 -12.25 -8.25
N VAL A 40 -3.37 -11.53 -8.37
CA VAL A 40 -4.70 -12.12 -8.35
C VAL A 40 -4.93 -12.82 -9.69
N SER A 41 -4.98 -14.15 -9.67
CA SER A 41 -4.96 -14.99 -10.88
C SER A 41 -6.14 -14.77 -11.82
N VAL A 42 -7.27 -14.24 -11.32
CA VAL A 42 -8.46 -13.94 -12.13
C VAL A 42 -8.40 -12.57 -12.82
N LEU A 43 -7.38 -11.77 -12.53
CA LEU A 43 -7.19 -10.43 -13.08
C LEU A 43 -6.05 -10.44 -14.11
N SER A 44 -6.19 -9.64 -15.16
CA SER A 44 -5.11 -9.29 -16.08
C SER A 44 -4.01 -8.48 -15.37
N ALA A 45 -2.87 -8.31 -16.03
CA ALA A 45 -1.76 -7.51 -15.50
C ALA A 45 -2.18 -6.05 -15.22
N VAL A 46 -2.94 -5.43 -16.13
CA VAL A 46 -3.43 -4.05 -15.96
C VAL A 46 -4.42 -3.95 -14.81
N GLU A 47 -5.33 -4.92 -14.69
CA GLU A 47 -6.29 -4.97 -13.59
C GLU A 47 -5.59 -5.14 -12.23
N ASN A 48 -4.57 -6.00 -12.14
CA ASN A 48 -3.77 -6.15 -10.92
C ASN A 48 -3.09 -4.84 -10.49
N VAL A 49 -2.60 -4.04 -11.46
CA VAL A 49 -1.96 -2.74 -11.21
C VAL A 49 -2.98 -1.66 -10.81
N ALA A 50 -4.24 -1.80 -11.24
CA ALA A 50 -5.30 -0.84 -10.95
C ALA A 50 -5.93 -1.02 -9.56
N VAL A 51 -5.81 -2.18 -8.91
CA VAL A 51 -6.43 -2.47 -7.59
C VAL A 51 -6.10 -1.42 -6.51
N PRO A 52 -4.84 -0.97 -6.33
CA PRO A 52 -4.54 0.07 -5.33
C PRO A 52 -5.21 1.41 -5.64
N MET A 53 -5.42 1.74 -6.91
CA MET A 53 -6.09 2.97 -7.34
C MET A 53 -7.60 2.91 -7.03
N GLU A 54 -8.22 1.73 -7.04
CA GLU A 54 -9.60 1.53 -6.59
C GLU A 54 -9.74 1.81 -5.09
N ALA A 55 -8.80 1.33 -4.28
CA ALA A 55 -8.78 1.59 -2.84
C ALA A 55 -8.59 3.07 -2.51
N LEU A 56 -8.00 3.84 -3.42
CA LEU A 56 -7.88 5.31 -3.35
C LEU A 56 -9.11 6.06 -3.91
N GLY A 57 -10.11 5.35 -4.43
CA GLY A 57 -11.33 5.93 -4.99
C GLY A 57 -11.14 6.56 -6.38
N VAL A 58 -10.08 6.21 -7.10
CA VAL A 58 -9.83 6.71 -8.46
C VAL A 58 -10.87 6.13 -9.42
N SER A 59 -11.49 6.98 -10.24
CA SER A 59 -12.52 6.56 -11.19
C SER A 59 -11.93 5.60 -12.24
N THR A 60 -12.74 4.65 -12.73
CA THR A 60 -12.30 3.64 -13.73
C THR A 60 -11.67 4.27 -14.97
N ARG A 61 -12.15 5.46 -15.38
CA ARG A 61 -11.64 6.21 -16.53
C ARG A 61 -10.20 6.69 -16.35
N GLN A 62 -9.72 6.83 -15.12
CA GLN A 62 -8.37 7.33 -14.81
C GLN A 62 -7.37 6.19 -14.49
N ARG A 63 -7.82 4.92 -14.54
CA ARG A 63 -7.03 3.73 -14.16
C ARG A 63 -6.48 2.94 -15.36
N VAL A 64 -6.82 3.34 -16.59
CA VAL A 64 -6.48 2.66 -17.86
C VAL A 64 -5.85 3.61 -18.86
#